data_AF-A0A1V5ZBV1-F1
#
_entry.id   AF-A0A1V5ZBV1-F1
#
_cell.length_a   1.000
_cell.length_b   1.000
_cell.length_c   1.000
_cell.angle_alpha   90.00
_cell.angle_beta   90.00
_cell.angle_gamma   90.00
#
_symmetry.space_group_name_H-M   'P 1'
#
loop_
_entity.id
_entity.type
_entity.pdbx_description
1 polymer ?
#
loop_
_entity_poly.entity_id
_entity_poly.type
_entity_poly.pdbx_seq_one_letter_code
_entity_poly.pdbx_strand_id
1 'polypeptide(L)'
;MLKAFKCMLIIVLLLGVKAAYSDDLDVVYLKNGSRIVGVVVEMVPSGNVRIRTADGSEFVYRMDEVERIARVPAPQSAQERDLRAAPYYEIGVVLGTPGAINVVAGHWFGAYGTRISGGYVESGSDMFWGVQANAMKKLRDTPVSRHAVGLVAIVHRDERMENWILRKRGIYAGGVAYNYNWRGLFAETALTLGANTGYSNAQLLFQIGYMHRFLPKQTPSSR
;
A
#
# COMPACT_ATOMS: atom_id res chain seq x y z
N MET A 1 16.54 22.72 2.63
CA MET A 1 15.79 21.73 3.44
C MET A 1 14.26 21.87 3.31
N LEU A 2 13.67 23.07 3.43
CA LEU A 2 12.20 23.26 3.35
C LEU A 2 11.55 22.86 2.01
N LYS A 3 12.26 23.03 0.87
CA LYS A 3 11.77 22.63 -0.46
C LYS A 3 11.70 21.10 -0.65
N ALA A 4 12.71 20.37 -0.15
CA ALA A 4 12.72 18.90 -0.19
C ALA A 4 11.63 18.28 0.69
N PHE A 5 11.37 18.90 1.85
CA PHE A 5 10.30 18.49 2.77
C PHE A 5 8.90 18.69 2.16
N LYS A 6 8.68 19.81 1.44
CA LYS A 6 7.44 20.06 0.68
C LYS A 6 7.24 19.04 -0.45
N CYS A 7 8.26 18.74 -1.25
CA CYS A 7 8.15 17.76 -2.33
C CYS A 7 7.85 16.35 -1.80
N MET A 8 8.44 15.98 -0.66
CA MET A 8 8.22 14.66 -0.06
C MET A 8 6.82 14.52 0.57
N LEU A 9 6.29 15.57 1.21
CA LEU A 9 4.91 15.61 1.70
C LEU A 9 3.89 15.44 0.55
N ILE A 10 4.18 16.07 -0.59
CA ILE A 10 3.35 15.94 -1.81
C ILE A 10 3.38 14.50 -2.33
N ILE A 11 4.53 13.82 -2.32
CA ILE A 11 4.64 12.41 -2.74
C ILE A 11 3.85 11.48 -1.81
N VAL A 12 3.88 11.70 -0.49
CA VAL A 12 3.09 10.94 0.49
C VAL A 12 1.58 11.16 0.29
N LEU A 13 1.16 12.41 0.02
CA LEU A 13 -0.24 12.72 -0.32
C LEU A 13 -0.66 12.04 -1.64
N LEU A 14 0.20 12.04 -2.67
CA LEU A 14 -0.09 11.42 -3.97
C LEU A 14 -0.23 9.89 -3.90
N LEU A 15 0.53 9.21 -3.03
CA LEU A 15 0.40 7.76 -2.82
C LEU A 15 -0.92 7.37 -2.11
N GLY A 16 -1.54 8.29 -1.35
CA GLY A 16 -2.84 8.10 -0.72
C GLY A 16 -4.04 8.25 -1.68
N VAL A 17 -3.87 8.94 -2.81
CA VAL A 17 -4.99 9.30 -3.72
C VAL A 17 -5.38 8.18 -4.70
N LYS A 18 -4.55 7.14 -4.89
CA LYS A 18 -4.90 5.99 -5.75
C LYS A 18 -6.02 5.10 -5.19
N ALA A 19 -6.43 5.30 -3.93
CA ALA A 19 -7.41 4.44 -3.26
C ALA A 19 -8.88 4.67 -3.70
N ALA A 20 -9.16 5.66 -4.56
CA ALA A 20 -10.53 6.09 -4.87
C ALA A 20 -10.92 6.09 -6.37
N TYR A 21 -10.07 5.59 -7.27
CA TYR A 21 -10.48 5.44 -8.68
C TYR A 21 -11.07 4.03 -8.88
N SER A 22 -12.39 3.97 -9.08
CA SER A 22 -13.04 2.83 -9.70
C SER A 22 -12.68 2.81 -11.18
N ASP A 23 -12.19 1.68 -11.67
CA ASP A 23 -12.10 1.44 -13.12
C ASP A 23 -13.54 1.30 -13.64
N ASP A 24 -14.14 2.43 -14.02
CA ASP A 24 -15.45 2.42 -14.66
C ASP A 24 -15.32 1.75 -16.04
N LEU A 25 -16.24 0.84 -16.35
CA LEU A 25 -16.31 0.18 -17.65
C LEU A 25 -17.45 0.78 -18.48
N ASP A 26 -17.26 0.78 -19.79
CA ASP A 26 -18.28 1.13 -20.74
C ASP A 26 -19.10 -0.11 -21.13
N VAL A 27 -20.39 0.09 -21.32
CA VAL A 27 -21.33 -0.93 -21.77
C VAL A 27 -22.03 -0.43 -23.03
N VAL A 28 -21.83 -1.16 -24.12
CA VAL A 28 -22.54 -0.95 -25.38
C VAL A 28 -23.75 -1.90 -25.40
N TYR A 29 -24.95 -1.32 -25.37
CA TYR A 29 -26.20 -2.03 -25.57
C TYR A 29 -26.54 -1.96 -27.06
N LEU A 30 -26.73 -3.13 -27.69
CA LEU A 30 -27.10 -3.23 -29.10
C LEU A 30 -28.60 -3.44 -29.23
N LYS A 31 -29.20 -2.95 -30.32
CA LYS A 31 -30.64 -3.06 -30.60
C LYS A 31 -31.15 -4.50 -30.70
N ASN A 32 -30.26 -5.45 -30.95
CA ASN A 32 -30.59 -6.89 -30.94
C ASN A 32 -30.65 -7.49 -29.53
N GLY A 33 -30.49 -6.68 -28.48
CA GLY A 33 -30.49 -7.10 -27.07
C GLY A 33 -29.12 -7.52 -26.53
N SER A 34 -28.07 -7.52 -27.36
CA SER A 34 -26.72 -7.88 -26.91
C SER A 34 -26.13 -6.78 -26.01
N ARG A 35 -25.31 -7.21 -25.04
CA ARG A 35 -24.65 -6.32 -24.08
C ARG A 35 -23.16 -6.61 -24.06
N ILE A 36 -22.35 -5.63 -24.48
CA ILE A 36 -20.89 -5.75 -24.56
C ILE A 36 -20.26 -4.86 -23.50
N VAL A 37 -19.42 -5.45 -22.64
CA VAL A 37 -18.77 -4.77 -21.51
C VAL A 37 -17.28 -4.66 -21.76
N GLY A 38 -16.71 -3.46 -21.61
CA GLY A 38 -15.31 -3.21 -21.90
C GLY A 38 -14.94 -1.75 -21.78
N VAL A 39 -13.91 -1.33 -22.51
CA VAL A 39 -13.50 0.07 -22.65
C VAL A 39 -13.76 0.49 -24.09
N VAL A 40 -14.54 1.55 -24.30
CA VAL A 40 -14.71 2.11 -25.65
C VAL A 40 -13.41 2.81 -26.03
N VAL A 41 -12.71 2.25 -27.01
CA VAL A 41 -11.40 2.74 -27.48
C VAL A 41 -11.54 3.74 -28.63
N GLU A 42 -12.67 3.73 -29.34
CA GLU A 42 -12.96 4.66 -30.42
C GLU A 42 -14.49 4.80 -30.60
N MET A 43 -14.95 6.02 -30.89
CA MET A 43 -16.36 6.29 -31.21
C MET A 43 -16.45 7.36 -32.29
N VAL A 44 -17.03 7.00 -33.44
CA VAL A 44 -17.36 7.92 -34.52
C VAL A 44 -18.90 8.00 -34.60
N PRO A 45 -19.52 9.12 -34.23
CA PRO A 45 -21.00 9.23 -34.14
C PRO A 45 -21.77 8.85 -35.40
N SER A 46 -21.23 9.13 -36.58
CA SER A 46 -21.79 8.76 -37.90
C SER A 46 -21.23 7.46 -38.46
N GLY A 47 -20.40 6.74 -37.70
CA GLY A 47 -19.67 5.56 -38.13
C GLY A 47 -19.81 4.44 -37.11
N ASN A 48 -18.70 4.07 -36.47
CA ASN A 48 -18.61 2.89 -35.62
C ASN A 48 -18.18 3.23 -34.19
N VAL A 49 -18.57 2.36 -33.26
CA VAL A 49 -17.98 2.25 -31.92
C VAL A 49 -17.07 1.03 -31.87
N ARG A 50 -15.87 1.21 -31.31
CA ARG A 50 -14.93 0.12 -31.03
C ARG A 50 -14.80 -0.07 -29.53
N ILE A 51 -15.06 -1.28 -29.06
CA ILE A 51 -14.99 -1.64 -27.64
C ILE A 51 -13.98 -2.77 -27.45
N ARG A 52 -13.07 -2.58 -26.50
CA ARG A 52 -12.10 -3.59 -26.07
C ARG A 52 -12.58 -4.25 -24.79
N THR A 53 -12.77 -5.56 -24.81
CA THR A 53 -13.21 -6.35 -23.65
C THR A 53 -12.03 -6.73 -22.76
N ALA A 54 -12.31 -7.26 -21.57
CA ALA A 54 -11.31 -7.54 -20.54
C ALA A 54 -10.27 -8.60 -20.95
N ASP A 55 -10.60 -9.48 -21.89
CA ASP A 55 -9.69 -10.49 -22.44
C ASP A 55 -8.79 -9.94 -23.57
N GLY A 56 -8.95 -8.67 -23.92
CA GLY A 56 -8.20 -8.00 -24.98
C GLY A 56 -8.88 -8.05 -26.35
N SER A 57 -10.01 -8.74 -26.50
CA SER A 57 -10.75 -8.80 -27.76
C SER A 57 -11.37 -7.45 -28.10
N GLU A 58 -11.26 -7.04 -29.35
CA GLU A 58 -11.87 -5.80 -29.87
C GLU A 58 -13.07 -6.11 -30.75
N PHE A 59 -14.17 -5.43 -30.48
CA PHE A 59 -15.40 -5.53 -31.26
C PHE A 59 -15.74 -4.16 -31.86
N VAL A 60 -16.18 -4.16 -33.10
CA VAL A 60 -16.60 -2.96 -33.83
C VAL A 60 -18.08 -3.11 -34.16
N TYR A 61 -18.88 -2.12 -33.75
CA TYR A 61 -20.31 -2.05 -34.06
C TYR A 61 -20.62 -0.74 -34.76
N ARG A 62 -21.58 -0.76 -35.68
CA ARG A 62 -22.04 0.48 -36.32
C ARG A 62 -22.96 1.24 -35.35
N MET A 63 -22.95 2.57 -35.40
CA MET A 63 -23.77 3.37 -34.49
C MET A 63 -25.28 3.18 -34.71
N ASP A 64 -25.71 2.72 -35.88
CA ASP A 64 -27.11 2.34 -36.15
C ASP A 64 -27.52 1.02 -35.48
N GLU A 65 -26.56 0.17 -35.09
CA GLU A 65 -26.77 -1.08 -34.34
C GLU A 65 -26.77 -0.84 -32.82
N VAL A 66 -26.23 0.28 -32.37
CA VAL A 66 -26.15 0.66 -30.95
C VAL A 66 -27.48 1.27 -30.50
N GLU A 67 -28.02 0.75 -29.40
CA GLU A 67 -29.19 1.30 -28.73
C GLU A 67 -28.78 2.42 -27.76
N ARG A 68 -27.78 2.15 -26.91
CA ARG A 68 -27.21 3.13 -25.97
C ARG A 68 -25.85 2.70 -25.49
N ILE A 69 -25.08 3.67 -25.02
CA ILE A 69 -23.80 3.45 -24.34
C ILE A 69 -23.94 3.99 -22.92
N ALA A 70 -23.59 3.17 -21.94
CA ALA A 70 -23.62 3.57 -20.53
C ALA A 70 -22.31 3.24 -19.86
N ARG A 71 -21.88 4.10 -18.95
CA ARG A 71 -20.78 3.80 -18.05
C ARG A 71 -21.34 3.11 -16.83
N VAL A 72 -20.82 1.93 -16.53
CA VAL A 72 -21.15 1.19 -15.31
C VAL A 72 -19.89 1.06 -14.47
N PRO A 73 -20.01 1.08 -13.13
CA PRO A 73 -18.95 0.53 -12.30
C PRO A 73 -18.64 -0.86 -12.83
N ALA A 74 -17.36 -1.20 -13.03
CA ALA A 74 -16.98 -2.54 -13.44
C ALA A 74 -17.78 -3.60 -12.64
N PRO A 75 -18.31 -4.66 -13.29
CA PRO A 75 -19.09 -5.69 -12.60
C PRO A 75 -18.39 -6.12 -11.31
N GLN A 76 -19.09 -5.99 -10.19
CA GLN A 76 -18.68 -6.53 -8.89
C GLN A 76 -18.54 -8.06 -8.89
N SER A 77 -18.71 -8.74 -10.04
CA SER A 77 -18.37 -10.15 -10.25
C SER A 77 -16.86 -10.41 -10.34
N ALA A 78 -16.04 -9.36 -10.22
CA ALA A 78 -14.69 -9.45 -9.70
C ALA A 78 -14.52 -8.40 -8.59
N GLN A 79 -15.43 -8.35 -7.60
CA GLN A 79 -15.17 -7.66 -6.33
C GLN A 79 -13.81 -8.16 -5.85
N GLU A 80 -12.80 -7.30 -5.95
CA GLU A 80 -11.46 -7.57 -5.48
C GLU A 80 -11.61 -8.01 -4.03
N ARG A 81 -11.44 -9.30 -3.76
CA ARG A 81 -11.84 -9.95 -2.50
C ARG A 81 -11.51 -9.05 -1.32
N ASP A 82 -12.52 -8.56 -0.60
CA ASP A 82 -12.29 -7.69 0.55
C ASP A 82 -11.70 -8.52 1.69
N LEU A 83 -10.46 -8.21 2.04
CA LEU A 83 -9.69 -8.89 3.08
C LEU A 83 -9.64 -8.08 4.38
N ARG A 84 -10.42 -7.00 4.51
CA ARG A 84 -10.42 -6.18 5.73
C ARG A 84 -10.81 -6.98 6.96
N ALA A 85 -11.77 -7.89 6.87
CA ALA A 85 -12.15 -8.77 7.98
C ALA A 85 -11.29 -10.05 8.06
N ALA A 86 -10.41 -10.31 7.09
CA ALA A 86 -9.67 -11.56 7.01
C ALA A 86 -8.44 -11.57 7.93
N PRO A 87 -8.25 -12.61 8.74
CA PRO A 87 -7.01 -12.81 9.47
C PRO A 87 -5.93 -13.41 8.57
N TYR A 88 -4.68 -12.99 8.75
CA TYR A 88 -3.51 -13.56 8.09
C TYR A 88 -2.20 -13.09 8.72
N TYR A 89 -1.14 -13.85 8.50
CA TYR A 89 0.22 -13.48 8.86
C TYR A 89 0.95 -12.78 7.71
N GLU A 90 2.00 -12.04 8.06
CA GLU A 90 2.94 -11.48 7.10
C GLU A 90 4.37 -11.54 7.63
N ILE A 91 5.33 -11.68 6.72
CA ILE A 91 6.77 -11.69 7.02
C ILE A 91 7.52 -10.97 5.91
N GLY A 92 8.62 -10.30 6.26
CA GLY A 92 9.39 -9.57 5.27
C GLY A 92 10.75 -9.11 5.74
N VAL A 93 11.44 -8.45 4.82
CA VAL A 93 12.70 -7.74 5.06
C VAL A 93 12.54 -6.33 4.52
N VAL A 94 12.88 -5.33 5.35
CA VAL A 94 12.74 -3.92 5.01
C VAL A 94 14.01 -3.14 5.34
N LEU A 95 14.28 -2.14 4.53
CA LEU A 95 15.33 -1.15 4.74
C LEU A 95 14.76 0.06 5.46
N GLY A 96 15.57 0.69 6.31
CA GLY A 96 15.22 1.90 7.05
C GLY A 96 15.28 1.71 8.57
N THR A 97 14.52 2.51 9.31
CA THR A 97 14.47 2.43 10.77
C THR A 97 13.80 1.12 11.21
N PRO A 98 14.17 0.52 12.37
CA PRO A 98 15.23 0.94 13.28
C PRO A 98 16.67 0.55 12.88
N GLY A 99 16.92 -0.64 12.32
CA GLY A 99 18.27 -1.21 12.23
C GLY A 99 18.96 -1.13 10.87
N ALA A 100 18.56 -0.21 9.99
CA ALA A 100 18.92 -0.13 8.57
C ALA A 100 18.42 -1.31 7.72
N ILE A 101 18.67 -2.56 8.11
CA ILE A 101 18.05 -3.77 7.55
C ILE A 101 17.25 -4.41 8.68
N ASN A 102 15.97 -4.68 8.45
CA ASN A 102 15.07 -5.18 9.49
C ASN A 102 14.31 -6.41 8.99
N VAL A 103 14.25 -7.44 9.83
CA VAL A 103 13.27 -8.51 9.68
C VAL A 103 11.95 -8.03 10.26
N VAL A 104 10.87 -8.37 9.58
CA VAL A 104 9.52 -7.92 9.92
C VAL A 104 8.59 -9.11 10.01
N ALA A 105 7.77 -9.16 11.06
CA ALA A 105 6.69 -10.11 11.19
C ALA A 105 5.41 -9.38 11.64
N GLY A 106 4.26 -9.81 11.13
CA GLY A 106 2.98 -9.22 11.49
C GLY A 106 1.85 -10.23 11.49
N HIS A 107 0.80 -9.90 12.24
CA HIS A 107 -0.42 -10.68 12.30
C HIS A 107 -1.62 -9.75 12.26
N TRP A 108 -2.48 -9.96 11.26
CA TRP A 108 -3.79 -9.35 11.16
C TRP A 108 -4.82 -10.32 11.69
N PHE A 109 -5.63 -9.88 12.64
CA PHE A 109 -6.70 -10.67 13.27
C PHE A 109 -8.09 -10.14 12.89
N GLY A 110 -8.20 -9.64 11.66
CA GLY A 110 -9.37 -8.97 11.11
C GLY A 110 -9.03 -7.58 10.61
N ALA A 111 -9.86 -6.59 10.97
CA ALA A 111 -9.64 -5.19 10.60
C ALA A 111 -8.42 -4.56 11.26
N TYR A 112 -7.88 -5.21 12.29
CA TYR A 112 -6.74 -4.76 13.08
C TYR A 112 -5.59 -5.75 13.00
N GLY A 113 -4.37 -5.26 13.20
CA GLY A 113 -3.18 -6.09 13.18
C GLY A 113 -2.03 -5.43 13.91
N THR A 114 -1.06 -6.27 14.26
CA THR A 114 0.21 -5.84 14.86
C THR A 114 1.36 -6.24 13.98
N ARG A 115 2.46 -5.48 14.07
CA ARG A 115 3.69 -5.75 13.36
C ARG A 115 4.88 -5.41 14.24
N ILE A 116 5.90 -6.26 14.21
CA ILE A 116 7.18 -6.00 14.86
C ILE A 116 8.25 -6.04 13.77
N SER A 117 9.15 -5.07 13.80
CA SER A 117 10.37 -5.10 13.01
C SER A 117 11.58 -4.87 13.89
N GLY A 118 12.69 -5.48 13.53
CA GLY A 118 13.94 -5.30 14.25
C GLY A 118 15.12 -5.63 13.36
N GLY A 119 16.22 -4.95 13.63
CA GLY A 119 17.44 -5.05 12.87
C GLY A 119 18.66 -4.87 13.76
N TYR A 120 19.74 -5.53 13.37
CA TYR A 120 21.06 -5.37 13.93
C TYR A 120 22.04 -5.34 12.78
N VAL A 121 22.81 -4.26 12.67
CA VAL A 121 23.87 -4.11 11.67
C VAL A 121 25.10 -3.55 12.37
N GLU A 122 26.22 -4.22 12.16
CA GLU A 122 27.53 -3.82 12.67
C GLU A 122 28.47 -3.60 11.49
N SER A 123 29.18 -2.47 11.47
CA SER A 123 30.13 -2.13 10.42
C SER A 123 31.30 -1.36 11.01
N GLY A 124 32.42 -2.04 11.26
CA GLY A 124 33.59 -1.46 11.92
C GLY A 124 33.29 -1.21 13.40
N SER A 125 33.42 0.03 13.86
CA SER A 125 33.10 0.45 15.23
C SER A 125 31.69 1.04 15.38
N ASP A 126 30.90 1.05 14.30
CA ASP A 126 29.53 1.55 14.29
C ASP A 126 28.53 0.39 14.44
N MET A 127 27.60 0.53 15.38
CA MET A 127 26.56 -0.47 15.68
C MET A 127 25.18 0.16 15.66
N PHE A 128 24.31 -0.37 14.80
CA PHE A 128 22.91 0.04 14.65
C PHE A 128 22.01 -1.10 15.07
N TRP A 129 21.19 -0.86 16.10
CA TRP A 129 20.14 -1.82 16.45
C TRP A 129 18.87 -1.13 16.87
N GLY A 130 17.76 -1.82 16.70
CA GLY A 130 16.52 -1.39 17.33
C GLY A 130 15.35 -2.28 16.99
N VAL A 131 14.24 -1.95 17.64
CA VAL A 131 12.97 -2.65 17.53
C VAL A 131 11.87 -1.62 17.36
N GLN A 132 10.93 -1.94 16.49
CA GLN A 132 9.73 -1.16 16.26
C GLN A 132 8.51 -2.06 16.36
N ALA A 133 7.46 -1.54 17.00
CA ALA A 133 6.17 -2.19 17.11
C ALA A 133 5.07 -1.28 16.57
N ASN A 134 4.13 -1.87 15.82
CA ASN A 134 2.98 -1.17 15.26
C ASN A 134 1.69 -1.85 15.70
N ALA A 135 0.66 -1.05 15.98
CA ALA A 135 -0.73 -1.50 16.13
C ALA A 135 -1.60 -0.70 15.16
N MET A 136 -2.25 -1.40 14.22
CA MET A 136 -2.80 -0.77 13.01
C MET A 136 -4.22 -1.23 12.68
N LYS A 137 -4.94 -0.39 11.95
CA LYS A 137 -6.25 -0.64 11.36
C LYS A 137 -6.15 -0.61 9.82
N LYS A 138 -6.74 -1.60 9.15
CA LYS A 138 -6.86 -1.63 7.69
C LYS A 138 -7.85 -0.56 7.23
N LEU A 139 -7.45 0.22 6.22
CA LEU A 139 -8.33 1.14 5.50
C LEU A 139 -8.90 0.45 4.26
N ARG A 140 -8.06 -0.29 3.53
CA ARG A 140 -8.38 -1.13 2.38
C ARG A 140 -7.49 -2.36 2.41
N ASP A 141 -8.03 -3.50 2.03
CA ASP A 141 -7.25 -4.73 1.92
C ASP A 141 -7.83 -5.64 0.85
N THR A 142 -6.99 -5.95 -0.14
CA THR A 142 -7.31 -6.77 -1.30
C THR A 142 -6.15 -7.74 -1.54
N PRO A 143 -6.30 -8.77 -2.40
CA PRO A 143 -5.19 -9.68 -2.71
C PRO A 143 -3.96 -8.97 -3.30
N VAL A 144 -4.17 -7.82 -3.95
CA VAL A 144 -3.11 -7.05 -4.62
C VAL A 144 -2.54 -5.97 -3.71
N SER A 145 -3.36 -5.31 -2.89
CA SER A 145 -2.96 -4.12 -2.14
C SER A 145 -3.48 -4.09 -0.71
N ARG A 146 -2.74 -3.45 0.19
CA ARG A 146 -3.21 -3.12 1.54
C ARG A 146 -2.81 -1.71 1.91
N HIS A 147 -3.75 -0.98 2.49
CA HIS A 147 -3.57 0.30 3.15
C HIS A 147 -3.93 0.15 4.63
N ALA A 148 -3.06 0.59 5.53
CA ALA A 148 -3.34 0.59 6.96
C ALA A 148 -2.78 1.84 7.64
N VAL A 149 -3.41 2.25 8.74
CA VAL A 149 -2.97 3.36 9.58
C VAL A 149 -2.97 2.92 11.03
N GLY A 150 -2.04 3.42 11.83
CA GLY A 150 -1.98 3.02 13.24
C GLY A 150 -0.94 3.76 14.04
N LEU A 151 -0.74 3.25 15.25
CA LEU A 151 0.29 3.72 16.16
C LEU A 151 1.57 2.94 15.92
N VAL A 152 2.70 3.63 16.10
CA VAL A 152 4.04 3.07 16.06
C VAL A 152 4.78 3.47 17.33
N ALA A 153 5.56 2.55 17.88
CA ALA A 153 6.54 2.79 18.92
C ALA A 153 7.89 2.21 18.46
N ILE A 154 8.96 2.96 18.64
CA ILE A 154 10.31 2.57 18.25
C ILE A 154 11.28 2.79 19.41
N VAL A 155 12.17 1.81 19.57
CA VAL A 155 13.39 1.93 20.36
C VAL A 155 14.54 1.65 19.42
N HIS A 156 15.40 2.64 19.23
CA HIS A 156 16.60 2.51 18.43
C HIS A 156 17.80 3.03 19.21
N ARG A 157 18.95 2.35 19.07
CA ARG A 157 20.22 2.82 19.59
C ARG A 157 21.26 2.77 18.47
N ASP A 158 21.95 3.88 18.34
CA ASP A 158 23.11 4.07 17.47
C ASP A 158 24.34 4.27 18.38
N GLU A 159 25.35 3.43 18.19
CA GLU A 159 26.65 3.59 18.80
C GLU A 159 27.65 3.89 17.69
N ARG A 160 28.17 5.13 17.67
CA ARG A 160 29.07 5.62 16.63
C ARG A 160 30.38 6.09 17.21
N MET A 161 31.49 5.72 16.58
CA MET A 161 32.82 6.17 17.00
C MET A 161 33.21 7.44 16.23
N GLU A 162 33.25 8.58 16.92
CA GLU A 162 33.55 9.89 16.32
C GLU A 162 34.76 10.51 17.03
N ASN A 163 35.86 10.76 16.31
CA ASN A 163 37.11 11.31 16.86
C ASN A 163 37.64 10.55 18.10
N TRP A 164 37.59 9.20 18.07
CA TRP A 164 37.98 8.32 19.19
C TRP A 164 37.09 8.43 20.44
N ILE A 165 35.94 9.09 20.34
CA ILE A 165 34.93 9.18 21.40
C ILE A 165 33.72 8.34 20.99
N LEU A 166 33.29 7.43 21.87
CA LEU A 166 32.06 6.65 21.67
C LEU A 166 30.84 7.52 21.95
N ARG A 167 30.06 7.86 20.92
CA ARG A 167 28.77 8.52 21.09
C ARG A 167 27.65 7.50 21.06
N LYS A 168 26.78 7.55 22.08
CA LYS A 168 25.55 6.76 22.16
C LYS A 168 24.36 7.67 21.91
N ARG A 169 23.53 7.35 20.91
CA ARG A 169 22.27 8.04 20.65
C ARG A 169 21.14 7.03 20.74
N GLY A 170 20.14 7.32 21.57
CA GLY A 170 18.91 6.55 21.67
C GLY A 170 17.74 7.35 21.09
N ILE A 171 16.87 6.70 20.34
CA ILE A 171 15.56 7.23 19.97
C ILE A 171 14.52 6.35 20.65
N TYR A 172 13.78 6.94 21.58
CA TYR A 172 12.51 6.43 22.07
C TYR A 172 11.43 7.33 21.47
N ALA A 173 10.69 6.82 20.49
CA ALA A 173 9.68 7.63 19.84
C ALA A 173 8.38 6.86 19.63
N GLY A 174 7.28 7.59 19.71
CA GLY A 174 5.95 7.09 19.41
C GLY A 174 5.25 8.01 18.42
N GLY A 175 4.33 7.48 17.64
CA GLY A 175 3.58 8.32 16.70
C GLY A 175 2.59 7.55 15.84
N VAL A 176 2.28 8.13 14.69
CA VAL A 176 1.31 7.58 13.74
C VAL A 176 2.02 7.12 12.48
N ALA A 177 1.68 5.93 12.00
CA ALA A 177 2.25 5.33 10.82
C ALA A 177 1.17 4.99 9.79
N TYR A 178 1.53 5.13 8.52
CA TYR A 178 0.78 4.64 7.38
C TYR A 178 1.57 3.54 6.69
N ASN A 179 0.90 2.45 6.36
CA ASN A 179 1.46 1.24 5.77
C ASN A 179 0.80 0.96 4.44
N TYR A 180 1.62 0.80 3.41
CA TYR A 180 1.21 0.40 2.07
C TYR A 180 1.92 -0.89 1.68
N ASN A 181 1.18 -1.88 1.20
CA ASN A 181 1.72 -3.09 0.59
C ASN A 181 1.07 -3.28 -0.77
N TRP A 182 1.87 -3.40 -1.83
CA TRP A 182 1.41 -3.68 -3.20
C TRP A 182 2.15 -4.88 -3.77
N ARG A 183 1.47 -6.01 -3.90
CA ARG A 183 2.01 -7.28 -4.41
C ARG A 183 3.33 -7.68 -3.71
N GLY A 184 3.44 -7.34 -2.42
CA GLY A 184 4.61 -7.59 -1.60
C GLY A 184 5.60 -6.44 -1.51
N LEU A 185 5.59 -5.46 -2.43
CA LEU A 185 6.34 -4.21 -2.23
C LEU A 185 5.72 -3.44 -1.06
N PHE A 186 6.49 -3.27 0.00
CA PHE A 186 6.05 -2.67 1.25
C PHE A 186 6.70 -1.30 1.45
N ALA A 187 5.89 -0.34 1.92
CA ALA A 187 6.36 0.96 2.36
C ALA A 187 5.63 1.40 3.65
N GLU A 188 6.38 1.95 4.59
CA GLU A 188 5.88 2.65 5.75
C GLU A 188 6.40 4.08 5.77
N THR A 189 5.50 5.00 6.11
CA THR A 189 5.84 6.35 6.53
C THR A 189 5.23 6.60 7.89
N ALA A 190 6.01 7.14 8.84
CA ALA A 190 5.47 7.50 10.15
C ALA A 190 5.96 8.88 10.59
N LEU A 191 5.10 9.60 11.30
CA LEU A 191 5.45 10.82 12.00
C LEU A 191 5.50 10.50 13.50
N THR A 192 6.67 10.67 14.11
CA THR A 192 6.90 10.32 15.51
C THR A 192 7.42 11.50 16.32
N LEU A 193 7.13 11.47 17.62
CA LEU A 193 7.65 12.38 18.64
C LEU A 193 8.37 11.53 19.67
N GLY A 194 9.55 11.98 20.10
CA GLY A 194 10.40 11.24 21.04
C GLY A 194 10.74 12.03 22.29
N ALA A 195 11.18 11.31 23.33
CA ALA A 195 11.66 11.87 24.59
C ALA A 195 13.13 11.50 24.81
N ASN A 196 14.03 12.51 24.80
CA ASN A 196 15.51 12.43 25.03
C ASN A 196 16.31 11.55 24.03
N THR A 197 17.61 11.74 23.72
CA THR A 197 18.68 12.71 24.04
C THR A 197 19.22 13.28 22.71
N GLY A 198 18.61 14.36 22.20
CA GLY A 198 19.05 15.02 20.96
C GLY A 198 17.99 15.18 19.86
N TYR A 199 16.80 14.59 20.04
CA TYR A 199 15.68 14.73 19.12
C TYR A 199 14.40 15.14 19.86
N SER A 200 14.27 16.44 20.16
CA SER A 200 13.07 17.05 20.72
C SER A 200 11.99 17.37 19.68
N ASN A 201 12.27 17.10 18.40
CA ASN A 201 11.45 17.50 17.26
C ASN A 201 10.79 16.28 16.61
N ALA A 202 9.70 16.52 15.89
CA ALA A 202 9.04 15.51 15.09
C ALA A 202 10.01 14.85 14.10
N GLN A 203 10.00 13.52 14.07
CA GLN A 203 10.81 12.70 13.19
C GLN A 203 9.93 12.00 12.16
N LEU A 204 10.50 11.76 10.99
CA LEU A 204 9.91 10.89 9.99
C LEU A 204 10.62 9.54 10.02
N LEU A 205 9.85 8.48 10.28
CA LEU A 205 10.31 7.11 10.09
C LEU A 205 9.92 6.63 8.70
N PHE A 206 10.78 5.80 8.14
CA PHE A 206 10.56 5.20 6.83
C PHE A 206 11.06 3.77 6.82
N GLN A 207 10.24 2.87 6.29
CA GLN A 207 10.65 1.53 5.91
C GLN A 207 10.22 1.24 4.48
N ILE A 208 11.07 0.56 3.71
CA ILE A 208 10.73 0.08 2.38
C ILE A 208 11.34 -1.30 2.16
N GLY A 209 10.61 -2.21 1.53
CA GLY A 209 11.16 -3.52 1.22
C GLY A 209 10.10 -4.48 0.72
N TYR A 210 10.28 -5.76 1.04
CA TYR A 210 9.36 -6.81 0.64
C TYR A 210 8.68 -7.41 1.86
N MET A 211 7.35 -7.51 1.84
CA MET A 211 6.55 -8.22 2.83
C MET A 211 5.59 -9.18 2.14
N HIS A 212 5.79 -10.47 2.37
CA HIS A 212 4.88 -11.51 1.93
C HIS A 212 3.64 -11.57 2.84
N ARG A 213 2.46 -11.77 2.24
CA ARG A 213 1.18 -11.87 2.94
C ARG A 213 0.59 -13.26 2.75
N PHE A 214 0.35 -13.98 3.85
CA PHE A 214 -0.21 -15.34 3.83
C PHE A 214 -1.74 -15.31 3.77
N LEU A 215 -2.28 -14.92 2.62
CA LEU A 215 -3.72 -14.71 2.47
C LEU A 215 -4.51 -16.01 2.64
N PRO A 216 -5.71 -15.97 3.28
CA PRO A 216 -6.57 -17.15 3.37
C PRO A 216 -6.95 -17.61 1.97
N LYS A 217 -7.25 -18.90 1.77
CA LYS A 217 -7.73 -19.40 0.46
C LYS A 217 -9.13 -18.84 0.15
N GLN A 218 -9.47 -18.72 -1.13
CA GLN A 218 -10.86 -18.45 -1.51
C GLN A 218 -11.67 -19.72 -1.23
N THR A 219 -12.65 -19.64 -0.33
CA THR A 219 -13.65 -20.70 -0.23
C THR A 219 -14.53 -20.58 -1.47
N PRO A 220 -14.71 -21.65 -2.27
CA PRO A 220 -15.65 -21.60 -3.38
C PRO A 220 -17.03 -21.25 -2.83
N SER A 221 -17.70 -20.26 -3.43
CA SER A 221 -19.08 -19.96 -3.06
C SER A 221 -19.91 -21.22 -3.29
N SER A 222 -20.50 -21.78 -2.23
CA SER A 222 -21.56 -22.77 -2.38
C SER A 222 -22.67 -22.10 -3.17
N ARG A 223 -22.80 -22.49 -4.44
CA ARG A 223 -23.92 -22.12 -5.30
C ARG A 223 -25.18 -22.83 -4.80
#